data_AF-A0A5N9BTB1-F1
#
_entry.id   AF-A0A5N9BTB1-F1
#
_cell.length_a   1.000
_cell.length_b   1.000
_cell.length_c   1.000
_cell.angle_alpha   90.00
_cell.angle_beta   90.00
_cell.angle_gamma   90.00
#
_symmetry.space_group_name_H-M   'P 1'
#
loop_
_entity.id
_entity.type
_entity.pdbx_description
1 polymer ?
#
loop_
_entity_poly.entity_id
_entity_poly.type
_entity_poly.pdbx_seq_one_letter_code
_entity_poly.pdbx_strand_id
1 'polypeptide(L)'
;KFALLSQGWVGNGPGATFLTRQVSHADAMRILLTDEAFDAKEALRISLINEVVPHGQLMTRAEEIANRIAGMPPVAVRMMKEFSIRFRDIPISEAWRVQTLYNTLLTQLTTDGDEGRKAFLEKRSPDFTGGIRPKAPGFPELSPEERALLDETRRELYG
;
A
#
# COMPACT_ATOMS: atom_id res chain seq x y z
N LYS A 1 25.09 -7.64 -8.41
CA LYS A 1 25.27 -9.03 -7.92
C LYS A 1 24.63 -9.15 -6.55
N PHE A 2 23.88 -10.22 -6.28
CA PHE A 2 23.14 -10.41 -5.01
C PHE A 2 23.93 -11.20 -3.95
N ALA A 3 24.95 -11.93 -4.39
CA ALA A 3 25.96 -12.59 -3.58
C ALA A 3 27.35 -12.22 -4.11
N LEU A 4 28.41 -12.60 -3.39
CA LEU A 4 29.81 -12.42 -3.78
C LEU A 4 30.59 -13.73 -3.60
N LEU A 5 29.96 -14.86 -3.90
CA LEU A 5 30.55 -16.19 -3.65
C LEU A 5 31.84 -16.40 -4.44
N SER A 6 31.95 -15.86 -5.66
CA SER A 6 33.19 -15.89 -6.44
C SER A 6 34.35 -15.15 -5.75
N GLN A 7 34.06 -14.28 -4.78
CA GLN A 7 35.05 -13.57 -3.97
C GLN A 7 35.27 -14.22 -2.60
N GLY A 8 34.51 -15.27 -2.25
CA GLY A 8 34.59 -16.01 -0.98
C GLY A 8 33.67 -15.51 0.14
N TRP A 9 32.67 -14.66 -0.16
CA TRP A 9 31.81 -14.00 0.83
C TRP A 9 30.35 -14.11 0.42
N VAL A 10 29.42 -14.19 1.36
CA VAL A 10 27.99 -14.40 1.07
C VAL A 10 27.31 -13.17 0.44
N GLY A 11 27.93 -11.99 0.52
CA GLY A 11 27.46 -10.74 -0.09
C GLY A 11 27.37 -9.60 0.93
N ASN A 12 27.03 -8.41 0.44
CA ASN A 12 26.84 -7.21 1.27
C ASN A 12 25.35 -6.85 1.35
N GLY A 13 24.82 -6.78 2.57
CA GLY A 13 23.44 -6.38 2.83
C GLY A 13 22.37 -7.44 2.52
N PRO A 14 21.09 -7.05 2.46
CA PRO A 14 19.95 -7.97 2.39
C PRO A 14 19.63 -8.52 0.99
N GLY A 15 20.54 -8.40 0.02
CA GLY A 15 20.27 -8.72 -1.40
C GLY A 15 19.79 -10.16 -1.63
N ALA A 16 20.45 -11.14 -1.00
CA ALA A 16 20.05 -12.55 -1.07
C ALA A 16 18.66 -12.80 -0.47
N THR A 17 18.35 -12.14 0.65
CA THR A 17 17.03 -12.20 1.31
C THR A 17 15.94 -11.59 0.44
N PHE A 18 16.21 -10.46 -0.22
CA PHE A 18 15.23 -9.86 -1.13
C PHE A 18 15.01 -10.71 -2.38
N LEU A 19 16.07 -11.24 -2.97
CA LEU A 19 15.95 -12.05 -4.18
C LEU A 19 15.09 -13.31 -3.94
N THR A 20 15.34 -14.02 -2.85
CA THR A 20 14.55 -15.23 -2.48
C THR A 20 13.08 -14.95 -2.16
N ARG A 21 12.74 -13.70 -1.81
CA ARG A 21 11.35 -13.24 -1.61
C ARG A 21 10.71 -12.67 -2.87
N GLN A 22 11.50 -12.39 -3.91
CA GLN A 22 11.06 -11.72 -5.14
C GLN A 22 10.82 -12.71 -6.27
N VAL A 23 11.69 -13.72 -6.42
CA VAL A 23 11.62 -14.70 -7.52
C VAL A 23 11.46 -16.12 -7.00
N SER A 24 11.28 -17.09 -7.90
CA SER A 24 11.17 -18.51 -7.52
C SER A 24 12.42 -18.96 -6.76
N HIS A 25 12.25 -19.89 -5.81
CA HIS A 25 13.37 -20.40 -5.03
C HIS A 25 14.47 -21.00 -5.92
N ALA A 26 14.08 -21.72 -6.99
CA ALA A 26 15.02 -22.33 -7.93
C ALA A 26 15.85 -21.28 -8.68
N ASP A 27 15.21 -20.24 -9.22
CA ASP A 27 15.93 -19.15 -9.92
C ASP A 27 16.82 -18.37 -8.97
N ALA A 28 16.35 -18.09 -7.75
CA ALA A 28 17.14 -17.41 -6.72
C ALA A 28 18.39 -18.23 -6.34
N MET A 29 18.24 -19.54 -6.10
CA MET A 29 19.38 -20.40 -5.75
C MET A 29 20.38 -20.50 -6.89
N ARG A 30 19.93 -20.57 -8.15
CA ARG A 30 20.83 -20.53 -9.31
C ARG A 30 21.69 -19.27 -9.28
N ILE A 31 21.06 -18.09 -9.20
CA ILE A 31 21.78 -16.80 -9.21
C ILE A 31 22.73 -16.67 -8.02
N LEU A 32 22.27 -17.04 -6.82
CA LEU A 32 23.06 -16.87 -5.60
C LEU A 32 24.25 -17.81 -5.53
N LEU A 33 24.08 -19.07 -5.95
CA LEU A 33 25.11 -20.10 -5.85
C LEU A 33 26.12 -20.08 -7.00
N THR A 34 25.71 -19.65 -8.21
CA THR A 34 26.64 -19.52 -9.34
C THR A 34 27.37 -18.18 -9.35
N ASP A 35 26.80 -17.13 -8.74
CA ASP A 35 27.34 -15.75 -8.80
C ASP A 35 27.60 -15.27 -10.25
N GLU A 36 26.83 -15.81 -11.19
CA GLU A 36 26.89 -15.47 -12.60
C GLU A 36 26.14 -14.17 -12.91
N ALA A 37 26.64 -13.44 -13.90
CA ALA A 37 25.89 -12.31 -14.46
C ALA A 37 24.74 -12.81 -15.34
N PHE A 38 23.67 -12.03 -15.42
CA PHE A 38 22.52 -12.30 -16.28
C PHE A 38 22.04 -11.00 -16.91
N ASP A 39 21.33 -11.09 -18.04
CA ASP A 39 20.85 -9.95 -18.80
C ASP A 39 19.40 -9.56 -18.44
N ALA A 40 18.89 -8.50 -19.07
CA ALA A 40 17.52 -8.04 -18.84
C ALA A 40 16.44 -9.05 -19.27
N LYS A 41 16.73 -9.91 -20.26
CA LYS A 41 15.79 -10.93 -20.72
C LYS A 41 15.62 -12.01 -19.66
N GLU A 42 16.73 -12.45 -19.07
CA GLU A 42 16.70 -13.40 -17.97
C GLU A 42 16.04 -12.79 -16.72
N ALA A 43 16.34 -11.52 -16.41
CA ALA A 43 15.69 -10.80 -15.31
C ALA A 43 14.15 -10.76 -15.47
N LEU A 44 13.65 -10.57 -16.69
CA LEU A 44 12.23 -10.60 -17.00
C LEU A 44 11.66 -12.03 -16.89
N ARG A 45 12.36 -13.04 -17.44
CA ARG A 45 11.94 -14.45 -17.40
C ARG A 45 11.70 -14.94 -15.97
N ILE A 46 12.55 -14.54 -15.04
CA ILE A 46 12.45 -14.92 -13.61
C ILE A 46 11.54 -14.00 -12.80
N SER A 47 10.88 -13.01 -13.43
CA SER A 47 10.03 -12.00 -12.76
C SER A 47 10.77 -11.14 -11.71
N LEU A 48 12.06 -10.91 -11.91
CA LEU A 48 12.83 -9.95 -11.11
C LEU A 48 12.46 -8.50 -11.49
N ILE A 49 12.15 -8.28 -12.76
CA ILE A 49 11.66 -7.00 -13.31
C ILE A 49 10.34 -7.21 -14.05
N ASN A 50 9.53 -6.15 -14.16
CA ASN A 50 8.19 -6.24 -14.75
C ASN A 50 8.17 -6.00 -16.27
N GLU A 51 9.14 -5.25 -16.81
CA GLU A 51 9.12 -4.78 -18.20
C GLU A 51 10.55 -4.54 -18.71
N VAL A 52 10.79 -4.76 -20.01
CA VAL A 52 12.04 -4.42 -20.70
C VAL A 52 11.70 -3.51 -21.88
N VAL A 53 12.34 -2.35 -21.92
CA VAL A 53 12.15 -1.33 -22.96
C VAL A 53 13.49 -0.93 -23.60
N PRO A 54 13.51 -0.36 -24.82
CA PRO A 54 14.70 0.26 -25.37
C PRO A 54 15.29 1.29 -24.39
N HIS A 55 16.62 1.35 -24.29
CA HIS A 55 17.31 2.19 -23.29
C HIS A 55 16.85 3.66 -23.32
N GLY A 56 16.68 4.24 -24.53
CA GLY A 56 16.23 5.62 -24.70
C GLY A 56 14.79 5.90 -24.26
N GLN A 57 13.99 4.86 -23.96
CA GLN A 57 12.60 4.99 -23.49
C GLN A 57 12.45 4.69 -21.99
N LEU A 58 13.54 4.32 -21.30
CA LEU A 58 13.50 3.88 -19.90
C LEU A 58 12.82 4.92 -18.99
N MET A 59 13.27 6.17 -19.03
CA MET A 59 12.75 7.22 -18.16
C MET A 59 11.31 7.59 -18.51
N THR A 60 11.00 7.75 -19.79
CA THR A 60 9.63 8.02 -20.26
C THR A 60 8.67 6.96 -19.75
N ARG A 61 9.01 5.68 -19.89
CA ARG A 61 8.16 4.58 -19.43
C ARG A 61 8.02 4.54 -17.91
N ALA A 62 9.11 4.77 -17.18
CA ALA A 62 9.09 4.83 -15.72
C ALA A 62 8.19 5.97 -15.21
N GLU A 63 8.27 7.14 -15.84
CA GLU A 63 7.46 8.32 -15.51
C GLU A 63 5.98 8.11 -15.84
N GLU A 64 5.65 7.46 -16.97
CA GLU A 64 4.27 7.08 -17.28
C GLU A 64 3.62 6.24 -16.16
N ILE A 65 4.35 5.23 -15.66
CA ILE A 65 3.90 4.38 -14.56
C ILE A 65 3.81 5.19 -13.26
N ALA A 66 4.83 6.00 -12.96
CA ALA A 66 4.85 6.85 -11.77
C ALA A 66 3.67 7.83 -11.76
N ASN A 67 3.38 8.48 -12.88
CA ASN A 67 2.25 9.39 -13.04
C ASN A 67 0.92 8.67 -12.88
N ARG A 68 0.80 7.44 -13.38
CA ARG A 68 -0.40 6.61 -13.15
C ARG A 68 -0.61 6.30 -11.68
N ILE A 69 0.46 6.01 -10.92
CA ILE A 69 0.38 5.77 -9.47
C ILE A 69 0.09 7.09 -8.73
N ALA A 70 0.71 8.19 -9.13
CA ALA A 70 0.52 9.50 -8.53
C ALA A 70 -0.91 10.06 -8.74
N GLY A 71 -1.58 9.66 -9.82
CA GLY A 71 -2.99 9.99 -10.07
C GLY A 71 -4.02 9.15 -9.28
N MET A 72 -3.58 8.27 -8.39
CA MET A 72 -4.45 7.48 -7.50
C MET A 72 -4.59 8.16 -6.13
N PRO A 73 -5.58 7.80 -5.28
CA PRO A 73 -5.73 8.37 -3.95
C PRO A 73 -4.46 8.17 -3.10
N PRO A 74 -3.70 9.23 -2.74
CA PRO A 74 -2.36 9.09 -2.20
C PRO A 74 -2.32 8.33 -0.86
N VAL A 75 -3.32 8.53 0.01
CA VAL A 75 -3.40 7.81 1.29
C VAL A 75 -3.69 6.32 1.05
N ALA A 76 -4.60 5.99 0.13
CA ALA A 76 -4.93 4.60 -0.18
C ALA A 76 -3.75 3.86 -0.82
N VAL A 77 -3.01 4.49 -1.74
CA VAL A 77 -1.80 3.92 -2.35
C VAL A 77 -0.76 3.59 -1.28
N ARG A 78 -0.50 4.53 -0.36
CA ARG A 78 0.47 4.33 0.74
C ARG A 78 0.04 3.19 1.65
N MET A 79 -1.24 3.15 2.04
CA MET A 79 -1.77 2.08 2.88
C MET A 79 -1.73 0.72 2.19
N MET A 80 -2.06 0.64 0.90
CA MET A 80 -1.98 -0.60 0.13
C MET A 80 -0.55 -1.10 -0.01
N LYS A 81 0.41 -0.20 -0.30
CA LYS A 81 1.83 -0.54 -0.35
C LYS A 81 2.33 -1.08 0.99
N GLU A 82 1.97 -0.41 2.09
CA GLU A 82 2.35 -0.82 3.43
C GLU A 82 1.74 -2.17 3.81
N PHE A 83 0.45 -2.36 3.50
CA PHE A 83 -0.26 -3.61 3.70
C PHE A 83 0.44 -4.77 2.99
N SER A 84 0.75 -4.57 1.71
CA SER A 84 1.37 -5.58 0.84
C SER A 84 2.77 -6.00 1.28
N ILE A 85 3.50 -5.09 1.95
CA ILE A 85 4.84 -5.36 2.48
C ILE A 85 4.75 -6.04 3.84
N ARG A 86 3.93 -5.52 4.77
CA ARG A 86 3.88 -6.01 6.16
C ARG A 86 3.11 -7.30 6.34
N PHE A 87 2.08 -7.54 5.54
CA PHE A 87 1.15 -8.66 5.72
C PHE A 87 1.32 -9.76 4.67
N ARG A 88 2.43 -9.73 3.90
CA ARG A 88 2.74 -10.73 2.87
C ARG A 88 2.77 -12.16 3.39
N ASP A 89 3.34 -12.35 4.59
CA ASP A 89 3.62 -13.67 5.17
C ASP A 89 2.62 -14.06 6.27
N ILE A 90 1.49 -13.34 6.37
CA ILE A 90 0.45 -13.52 7.39
C ILE A 90 -0.69 -14.39 6.80
N PRO A 91 -1.39 -15.23 7.60
CA PRO A 91 -2.56 -15.96 7.13
C PRO A 91 -3.59 -15.06 6.46
N ILE A 92 -4.14 -15.49 5.32
CA ILE A 92 -5.04 -14.68 4.48
C ILE A 92 -6.24 -14.15 5.27
N SER A 93 -6.80 -14.94 6.20
CA SER A 93 -7.92 -14.52 7.05
C SER A 93 -7.59 -13.31 7.92
N GLU A 94 -6.36 -13.26 8.47
CA GLU A 94 -5.90 -12.16 9.30
C GLU A 94 -5.50 -10.95 8.46
N ALA A 95 -4.84 -11.18 7.31
CA ALA A 95 -4.56 -10.12 6.34
C ALA A 95 -5.86 -9.45 5.86
N TRP A 96 -6.90 -10.24 5.56
CA TRP A 96 -8.22 -9.74 5.16
C TRP A 96 -8.89 -8.88 6.25
N ARG A 97 -8.79 -9.28 7.52
CA ARG A 97 -9.28 -8.49 8.65
C ARG A 97 -8.61 -7.12 8.71
N VAL A 98 -7.28 -7.08 8.58
CA VAL A 98 -6.52 -5.81 8.57
C VAL A 98 -6.89 -4.97 7.36
N GLN A 99 -7.00 -5.57 6.18
CA GLN A 99 -7.42 -4.85 4.97
C GLN A 99 -8.82 -4.23 5.12
N THR A 100 -9.74 -4.95 5.77
CA THR A 100 -11.09 -4.45 6.07
C THR A 100 -11.02 -3.22 6.99
N LEU A 101 -10.20 -3.28 8.05
CA LEU A 101 -9.97 -2.13 8.91
C LEU A 101 -9.37 -0.93 8.15
N TYR A 102 -8.41 -1.18 7.25
CA TYR A 102 -7.82 -0.14 6.41
C TYR A 102 -8.87 0.54 5.53
N ASN A 103 -9.78 -0.23 4.92
CA ASN A 103 -10.88 0.32 4.13
C ASN A 103 -11.85 1.16 4.97
N THR A 104 -12.18 0.71 6.19
CA THR A 104 -13.00 1.48 7.14
C THR A 104 -12.32 2.80 7.49
N LEU A 105 -11.03 2.78 7.84
CA LEU A 105 -10.25 3.98 8.16
C LEU A 105 -10.19 4.95 6.99
N LEU A 106 -9.91 4.46 5.77
CA LEU A 106 -9.92 5.30 4.57
C LEU A 106 -11.27 5.99 4.38
N THR A 107 -12.36 5.24 4.48
CA THR A 107 -13.71 5.79 4.29
C THR A 107 -14.05 6.85 5.34
N GLN A 108 -13.68 6.60 6.61
CA GLN A 108 -14.00 7.47 7.73
C GLN A 108 -13.07 8.68 7.88
N LEU A 109 -11.82 8.58 7.44
CA LEU A 109 -10.80 9.60 7.72
C LEU A 109 -10.38 10.39 6.47
N THR A 110 -10.62 9.90 5.26
CA THR A 110 -10.21 10.61 4.03
C THR A 110 -11.41 11.03 3.18
N THR A 111 -11.20 12.05 2.34
CA THR A 111 -12.21 12.57 1.42
C THR A 111 -12.13 11.95 0.03
N ASP A 112 -10.99 11.35 -0.33
CA ASP A 112 -10.74 10.83 -1.69
C ASP A 112 -11.73 9.72 -2.09
N GLY A 113 -12.24 8.96 -1.12
CA GLY A 113 -13.26 7.94 -1.38
C GLY A 113 -14.59 8.52 -1.88
N ASP A 114 -14.97 9.71 -1.40
CA ASP A 114 -16.17 10.42 -1.88
C ASP A 114 -15.92 11.01 -3.26
N GLU A 115 -14.76 11.63 -3.45
CA GLU A 115 -14.36 12.23 -4.72
C GLU A 115 -14.28 11.17 -5.83
N GLY A 116 -13.69 10.00 -5.55
CA GLY A 116 -13.64 8.91 -6.52
C GLY A 116 -15.01 8.44 -6.96
N ARG A 117 -15.96 8.31 -6.01
CA ARG A 117 -17.37 7.97 -6.31
C ARG A 117 -18.04 9.06 -7.14
N LYS A 118 -17.84 10.33 -6.78
CA LYS A 118 -18.42 11.48 -7.47
C LYS A 118 -17.90 11.61 -8.90
N ALA A 119 -16.58 11.56 -9.09
CA ALA A 119 -15.95 11.66 -10.40
C ALA A 119 -16.39 10.53 -11.35
N PHE A 120 -16.55 9.31 -10.82
CA PHE A 120 -17.07 8.18 -11.58
C PHE A 120 -18.50 8.42 -12.09
N LEU A 121 -19.40 8.90 -11.23
CA LEU A 121 -20.78 9.23 -11.61
C LEU A 121 -20.83 10.38 -12.63
N GLU A 122 -19.95 11.37 -12.48
CA GLU A 122 -19.85 12.55 -13.35
C GLU A 122 -19.03 12.30 -14.63
N LYS A 123 -18.46 11.09 -14.81
CA LYS A 123 -17.60 10.71 -15.95
C LYS A 123 -16.45 11.68 -16.21
N ARG A 124 -15.84 12.19 -15.14
CA ARG A 124 -14.67 13.07 -15.20
C ARG A 124 -13.47 12.42 -14.50
N SER A 125 -12.30 13.00 -14.70
CA SER A 125 -11.13 12.65 -13.91
C SER A 125 -11.34 13.05 -12.44
N PRO A 126 -10.98 12.18 -11.47
CA PRO A 126 -11.01 12.52 -10.06
C PRO A 126 -9.88 13.49 -9.70
N ASP A 127 -10.13 14.33 -8.70
CA ASP A 127 -9.13 15.23 -8.11
C ASP A 127 -8.77 14.76 -6.69
N PHE A 128 -7.84 13.81 -6.61
CA PHE A 128 -7.41 13.27 -5.32
C PHE A 128 -6.40 14.18 -4.65
N THR A 129 -6.71 14.60 -3.43
CA THR A 129 -5.86 15.53 -2.66
C THR A 129 -5.21 14.85 -1.45
N GLY A 130 -5.68 13.66 -1.07
CA GLY A 130 -5.29 13.07 0.22
C GLY A 130 -5.90 13.78 1.41
N GLY A 131 -6.96 14.56 1.19
CA GLY A 131 -7.66 15.32 2.22
C GLY A 131 -8.10 14.45 3.39
N ILE A 132 -7.81 14.89 4.60
CA ILE A 132 -8.28 14.26 5.84
C ILE A 132 -9.56 14.96 6.27
N ARG A 133 -10.57 14.18 6.64
CA ARG A 133 -11.83 14.72 7.15
C ARG A 133 -11.57 15.52 8.43
N PRO A 134 -12.14 16.73 8.54
CA PRO A 134 -12.05 17.48 9.79
C PRO A 134 -12.77 16.69 10.88
N LYS A 135 -12.28 16.80 12.12
CA LYS A 135 -13.06 16.33 13.27
C LYS A 135 -14.38 17.09 13.27
N ALA A 136 -15.49 16.37 13.42
CA ALA A 136 -16.77 17.01 13.65
C ALA A 136 -16.63 17.98 14.84
N PRO A 137 -17.36 19.11 14.85
CA PRO A 137 -17.44 19.93 16.05
C PRO A 137 -17.86 19.03 17.22
N GLY A 138 -17.35 19.35 18.41
CA GLY A 138 -17.83 18.69 19.62
C GLY A 138 -19.35 18.76 19.69
N PHE A 139 -19.97 17.82 20.41
CA PHE A 139 -21.39 17.93 20.70
C PHE A 139 -21.68 19.33 21.27
N PRO A 140 -22.77 19.98 20.84
CA PRO A 140 -23.16 21.26 21.42
C PRO A 140 -23.26 21.13 22.93
N GLU A 141 -22.93 22.21 23.66
CA GLU A 141 -23.15 22.21 25.10
C GLU A 141 -24.63 22.03 25.37
N LEU A 142 -24.95 20.97 26.12
CA LEU A 142 -26.32 20.69 26.54
C LEU A 142 -26.81 21.84 27.42
N SER A 143 -28.01 22.32 27.13
CA SER A 143 -28.73 23.20 28.02
C SER A 143 -28.96 22.53 29.39
N PRO A 144 -29.24 23.30 30.45
CA PRO A 144 -29.55 22.72 31.76
C PRO A 144 -30.70 21.71 31.73
N GLU A 145 -31.70 21.93 30.89
CA GLU A 145 -32.85 21.03 30.69
C GLU A 145 -32.44 19.74 29.99
N GLU A 146 -31.66 19.83 28.91
CA GLU A 146 -31.14 18.65 28.20
C GLU A 146 -30.20 17.83 29.08
N ARG A 147 -29.42 18.49 29.95
CA ARG A 147 -28.60 17.80 30.96
C ARG A 147 -29.46 17.05 31.98
N ALA A 148 -30.50 17.69 32.51
CA ALA A 148 -31.40 17.06 33.46
C ALA A 148 -32.11 15.84 32.84
N LEU A 149 -32.58 15.99 31.59
CA LEU A 149 -33.19 14.90 30.83
C LEU A 149 -32.21 13.75 30.57
N LEU A 150 -30.96 14.06 30.21
CA LEU A 150 -29.92 13.06 30.01
C LEU A 150 -29.61 12.31 31.31
N ASP A 151 -29.52 13.02 32.43
CA ASP A 151 -29.28 12.44 33.75
C ASP A 151 -30.45 11.56 34.22
N GLU A 152 -31.69 11.98 33.97
CA GLU A 152 -32.89 11.17 34.22
C GLU A 152 -32.91 9.91 33.37
N THR A 153 -32.72 10.05 32.06
CA THR A 153 -32.63 8.92 31.12
C THR A 153 -31.52 7.95 31.52
N ARG A 154 -30.38 8.48 31.98
CA ARG A 154 -29.25 7.67 32.44
C ARG A 154 -29.59 6.90 33.71
N ARG A 155 -30.33 7.50 34.66
CA ARG A 155 -30.82 6.80 35.87
C ARG A 155 -31.83 5.71 35.53
N GLU A 156 -32.74 5.96 34.58
CA GLU A 156 -33.70 4.96 34.14
C GLU A 156 -33.03 3.76 33.45
N LEU A 157 -32.00 4.02 32.64
CA LEU A 157 -31.30 2.97 31.90
C LEU A 157 -30.28 2.19 32.73
N TYR A 158 -29.65 2.84 33.73
CA TYR A 158 -28.49 2.28 34.43
C TYR A 158 -28.61 2.23 35.96
N GLY A 159 -29.72 2.71 36.56
CA GLY A 159 -29.97 2.72 38.00
C GLY A 159 -29.31 3.86 38.75
#